data_AF-A0A2A9DLE6-F1
#
_entry.id   AF-A0A2A9DLE6-F1
#
_cell.length_a   1.000
_cell.length_b   1.000
_cell.length_c   1.000
_cell.angle_alpha   90.00
_cell.angle_beta   90.00
_cell.angle_gamma   90.00
#
_symmetry.space_group_name_H-M   'P 1'
#
loop_
_entity.id
_entity.type
_entity.pdbx_description
1 polymer ?
#
loop_
_entity_poly.entity_id
_entity_poly.type
_entity_poly.pdbx_seq_one_letter_code
_entity_poly.pdbx_strand_id
1 'polypeptide(L)' 'MKLKPGYLDGLARDIAATSDQDLAGFLGITTKQLENLRYGAEITPQTAAILEARRQAHLKAANILDPAA' A
#
# COMPACT_ATOMS: atom_id res chain seq x y z
N MET A 1 10.31 -11.44 1.29
CA MET A 1 9.43 -11.48 2.50
C MET A 1 8.02 -11.83 2.05
N LYS A 2 7.33 -12.74 2.76
CA LYS A 2 5.91 -13.03 2.52
C LYS A 2 5.04 -12.15 3.41
N LEU A 3 3.94 -11.64 2.86
CA LEU A 3 2.97 -10.88 3.63
C LEU A 3 2.23 -11.79 4.63
N LYS A 4 1.94 -11.30 5.84
CA LYS A 4 1.12 -12.08 6.79
C LYS A 4 -0.31 -12.21 6.23
N PRO A 5 -0.94 -13.40 6.32
CA PRO A 5 -2.34 -13.57 5.96
C PRO A 5 -3.23 -12.55 6.70
N GLY A 6 -4.21 -11.97 6.01
CA GLY A 6 -5.15 -10.98 6.57
C GLY A 6 -4.60 -9.56 6.73
N TYR A 7 -3.31 -9.31 6.48
CA TYR A 7 -2.75 -7.95 6.60
C TYR A 7 -3.35 -6.98 5.57
N LEU A 8 -3.57 -7.43 4.33
CA LEU A 8 -4.22 -6.61 3.30
C LEU A 8 -5.69 -6.33 3.62
N ASP A 9 -6.39 -7.27 4.25
CA ASP A 9 -7.79 -7.09 4.64
C ASP A 9 -7.91 -6.14 5.85
N GLY A 10 -6.94 -6.19 6.78
CA GLY A 10 -6.82 -5.20 7.85
C GLY A 10 -6.55 -3.80 7.29
N LEU A 11 -5.57 -3.67 6.39
CA LEU A 11 -5.26 -2.40 5.75
C LEU A 11 -6.45 -1.84 4.95
N ALA A 12 -7.17 -2.70 4.22
CA ALA A 12 -8.36 -2.30 3.49
C ALA A 12 -9.42 -1.68 4.40
N ARG A 13 -9.63 -2.27 5.59
CA ARG A 13 -10.54 -1.73 6.60
C ARG A 13 -10.07 -0.39 7.14
N ASP A 14 -8.79 -0.25 7.44
CA ASP A 14 -8.21 0.98 8.01
C ASP A 14 -8.37 2.19 7.08
N ILE A 15 -8.25 1.96 5.76
CA ILE A 15 -8.39 3.02 4.75
C ILE A 15 -9.81 3.14 4.17
N ALA A 16 -10.77 2.37 4.70
CA ALA A 16 -12.13 2.25 4.17
C ALA A 16 -12.20 1.91 2.66
N ALA A 17 -11.25 1.09 2.18
CA ALA A 17 -11.27 0.60 0.80
C ALA A 17 -12.47 -0.32 0.60
N THR A 18 -13.26 -0.06 -0.44
CA THR A 18 -14.45 -0.87 -0.80
C THR A 18 -14.15 -1.91 -1.86
N SER A 19 -12.99 -1.80 -2.51
CA SER A 19 -12.55 -2.69 -3.57
C SER A 19 -11.04 -2.91 -3.53
N ASP A 20 -10.59 -3.98 -4.19
CA ASP A 20 -9.17 -4.22 -4.43
C ASP A 20 -8.53 -3.11 -5.28
N GLN A 21 -9.33 -2.41 -6.09
CA GLN A 21 -8.87 -1.28 -6.87
C GLN A 21 -8.56 -0.06 -5.99
N ASP A 22 -9.36 0.18 -4.95
CA ASP A 22 -9.10 1.22 -3.95
C ASP A 22 -7.82 0.91 -3.17
N LEU A 23 -7.69 -0.34 -2.71
CA LEU A 23 -6.51 -0.79 -1.97
C LEU A 23 -5.25 -0.73 -2.83
N ALA A 24 -5.32 -1.21 -4.08
CA ALA A 24 -4.21 -1.14 -5.03
C ALA A 24 -3.86 0.32 -5.36
N GLY A 25 -4.86 1.19 -5.53
CA GLY A 25 -4.69 2.62 -5.75
C GLY A 25 -4.03 3.33 -4.56
N PHE A 26 -4.37 2.94 -3.33
CA PHE A 26 -3.74 3.43 -2.11
C PHE A 26 -2.28 2.95 -1.98
N LEU A 27 -2.01 1.70 -2.32
CA LEU A 27 -0.65 1.14 -2.31
C LEU A 27 0.19 1.57 -3.52
N GLY A 28 -0.44 2.09 -4.57
CA GLY A 28 0.22 2.47 -5.82
C GLY A 28 0.77 1.34 -6.63
N ILE A 29 0.09 0.22 -6.55
CA ILE A 29 0.38 -0.96 -7.33
C ILE A 29 -0.84 -1.26 -8.19
N THR A 30 -0.66 -2.12 -9.19
CA THR A 30 -1.78 -2.66 -9.96
C THR A 30 -2.56 -3.68 -9.12
N THR A 31 -3.82 -3.91 -9.46
CA THR A 31 -4.63 -4.98 -8.85
C THR A 31 -3.98 -6.36 -9.02
N LYS A 32 -3.30 -6.60 -10.15
CA LYS A 32 -2.51 -7.82 -10.39
C LYS A 32 -1.32 -7.95 -9.43
N GLN A 33 -0.61 -6.85 -9.13
CA GLN A 33 0.45 -6.86 -8.13
C GLN A 33 -0.11 -7.05 -6.72
N LEU A 34 -1.28 -6.48 -6.40
CA LEU A 34 -1.98 -6.71 -5.14
C LEU A 34 -2.37 -8.19 -4.97
N GLU A 35 -2.91 -8.80 -6.02
CA GLU A 35 -3.25 -10.23 -6.04
C GLU A 35 -2.01 -11.10 -5.84
N ASN A 36 -0.91 -10.77 -6.53
CA ASN A 36 0.38 -11.41 -6.34
C ASN A 36 0.85 -11.31 -4.87
N LEU A 37 0.70 -10.14 -4.23
CA LEU A 37 1.02 -9.97 -2.81
C LEU A 37 0.13 -10.83 -1.89
N ARG A 38 -1.18 -10.96 -2.19
CA ARG A 38 -2.13 -11.81 -1.44
C ARG A 38 -1.73 -13.28 -1.48
N TYR A 39 -1.40 -13.79 -2.67
CA TYR A 39 -1.11 -15.21 -2.87
C TYR A 39 0.37 -15.57 -2.71
N GLY A 40 1.17 -14.66 -2.11
CA GLY A 40 2.51 -14.95 -1.65
C GLY A 40 3.60 -14.90 -2.73
N ALA A 41 3.37 -14.15 -3.81
CA ALA A 41 4.46 -13.74 -4.68
C ALA A 41 5.48 -12.95 -3.87
N GLU A 42 6.76 -13.18 -4.15
CA GLU A 42 7.82 -12.41 -3.50
C GLU A 42 7.64 -10.92 -3.76
N ILE A 43 7.69 -10.13 -2.68
CA ILE A 43 7.88 -8.69 -2.79
C ILE A 43 9.26 -8.48 -3.40
N THR A 44 9.30 -8.12 -4.68
CA THR A 44 10.55 -7.77 -5.35
C THR A 44 11.10 -6.48 -4.75
N PRO A 45 12.43 -6.25 -4.82
CA PRO A 45 13.02 -4.98 -4.40
C PRO A 45 12.40 -3.75 -5.08
N GLN A 46 11.94 -3.91 -6.33
CA GLN A 46 11.26 -2.86 -7.08
C GLN A 46 9.89 -2.51 -6.46
N THR A 47 9.09 -3.51 -6.10
CA THR A 47 7.81 -3.28 -5.41
C THR A 47 8.02 -2.62 -4.05
N ALA A 48 9.07 -3.02 -3.30
CA ALA A 48 9.41 -2.37 -2.04
C ALA A 48 9.82 -0.89 -2.23
N ALA A 49 10.59 -0.58 -3.28
CA ALA A 49 10.98 0.80 -3.59
C ALA A 49 9.79 1.69 -3.95
N ILE A 50 8.80 1.16 -4.69
CA ILE A 50 7.56 1.88 -5.03
C ILE A 50 6.75 2.20 -3.76
N LEU A 51 6.60 1.23 -2.86
CA LEU A 51 5.90 1.42 -1.60
C LEU A 51 6.58 2.47 -0.71
N GLU A 52 7.91 2.44 -0.60
CA GLU A 52 8.68 3.43 0.16
C GLU A 52 8.54 4.84 -0.44
N ALA A 53 8.63 4.98 -1.77
CA ALA A 53 8.44 6.27 -2.43
C ALA A 53 7.05 6.86 -2.16
N ARG A 54 6.01 6.02 -2.11
CA ARG A 54 4.65 6.46 -1.76
C ARG A 54 4.51 6.82 -0.29
N ARG A 55 5.12 6.06 0.62
CA ARG A 55 5.17 6.44 2.05
C ARG A 55 5.74 7.84 2.21
N GLN A 56 6.85 8.14 1.53
CA GLN A 56 7.48 9.47 1.54
C GLN A 56 6.54 10.54 0.97
N ALA A 57 5.83 10.26 -0.12
CA ALA A 57 4.87 11.19 -0.72
C ALA A 57 3.70 11.49 0.23
N HIS A 58 3.13 10.46 0.88
CA HIS A 58 2.06 10.63 1.85
C HIS A 58 2.50 11.41 3.09
N LEU A 59 3.71 11.18 3.60
CA LEU A 59 4.27 11.97 4.71
C LEU A 59 4.49 13.43 4.32
N LYS A 60 5.02 13.70 3.12
CA LYS A 60 5.14 15.07 2.60
C LYS A 60 3.79 15.75 2.46
N ALA A 61 2.78 15.05 1.94
CA ALA A 61 1.42 15.57 1.83
C ALA A 61 0.83 15.88 3.21
N ALA A 62 1.02 15.00 4.19
CA ALA A 62 0.61 15.23 5.57
C ALA A 62 1.27 16.50 6.15
N ASN A 63 2.58 16.66 5.97
CA ASN A 63 3.29 17.87 6.43
C ASN A 63 2.85 19.17 5.72
N ILE A 64 2.35 19.09 4.49
CA ILE A 64 1.80 20.26 3.79
C ILE A 64 0.43 20.63 4.37
N LEU A 65 -0.39 19.61 4.68
CA LEU A 65 -1.74 19.79 5.20
C LEU A 65 -1.74 20.18 6.68
N ASP A 66 -0.73 19.74 7.44
CA ASP A 66 -0.47 20.14 8.81
C ASP A 66 0.99 20.60 8.98
N PRO A 67 1.30 21.86 8.61
CA PRO A 67 2.65 22.38 8.71
C PRO A 67 3.13 22.66 10.14
N ALA A 68 2.34 22.32 11.18
CA ALA A 68 2.58 22.74 12.56
C ALA A 68 2.50 21.63 13.64
N ALA A 69 2.46 20.35 13.27
CA ALA A 69 2.61 19.22 14.21
C ALA A 69 4.07 18.95 14.59
#